data_AF-A0A3S0KTG7-F1
#
_entry.id   AF-A0A3S0KTG7-F1
#
_cell.length_a   1.000
_cell.length_b   1.000
_cell.length_c   1.000
_cell.angle_alpha   90.00
_cell.angle_beta   90.00
_cell.angle_gamma   90.00
#
_symmetry.space_group_name_H-M   'P 1'
#
loop_
_entity.id
_entity.type
_entity.pdbx_description
1 polymer ?
#
loop_
_entity_poly.entity_id
_entity_poly.type
_entity_poly.pdbx_seq_one_letter_code
_entity_poly.pdbx_strand_id
1 'polypeptide(L)'
;MYIAIFALIAWIIIVVFILVPKRLTITEMIFLYFIIGIQTVTLFTLLDVSLQWVPVTRDVEKSLALHICRFIIIPLLLILAAGILNSPLRFKWRWGIGVSILMLLLVDDWLMRHFEMIIFRHWNYLYALIMYAVFIGALTLISRWFIRLGRGGLKQT
;
A
#
# COMPACT_ATOMS: atom_id res chain seq x y z
N MET A 1 -21.49 5.32 -9.25
CA MET A 1 -20.77 6.52 -8.77
C MET A 1 -19.50 6.21 -7.97
N TYR A 2 -19.44 5.14 -7.17
CA TYR A 2 -18.28 4.84 -6.32
C TYR A 2 -17.02 4.53 -7.14
N ILE A 3 -17.17 3.77 -8.24
CA ILE A 3 -16.07 3.46 -9.15
C ILE A 3 -15.39 4.74 -9.65
N ALA A 4 -16.16 5.77 -10.02
CA ALA A 4 -15.61 7.03 -10.51
C ALA A 4 -14.79 7.76 -9.45
N ILE A 5 -15.27 7.79 -8.19
CA ILE A 5 -14.57 8.43 -7.07
C ILE A 5 -13.23 7.72 -6.82
N PHE A 6 -13.25 6.38 -6.68
CA PHE A 6 -12.04 5.62 -6.41
C PHE A 6 -11.08 5.57 -7.61
N ALA A 7 -11.59 5.58 -8.83
CA ALA A 7 -10.76 5.73 -10.03
C ALA A 7 -10.06 7.09 -10.06
N LEU A 8 -10.74 8.18 -9.67
CA LEU A 8 -10.15 9.51 -9.57
C LEU A 8 -9.07 9.57 -8.48
N ILE A 9 -9.32 8.97 -7.31
CA ILE A 9 -8.32 8.86 -6.23
C ILE A 9 -7.10 8.06 -6.73
N ALA A 10 -7.34 6.90 -7.34
CA ALA A 10 -6.29 6.06 -7.90
C ALA A 10 -5.47 6.82 -8.95
N TRP A 11 -6.11 7.62 -9.80
CA TRP A 11 -5.43 8.46 -10.78
C TRP A 11 -4.50 9.49 -10.13
N ILE A 12 -4.97 10.19 -9.09
CA ILE A 12 -4.13 11.14 -8.33
C ILE A 12 -2.92 10.42 -7.74
N ILE A 13 -3.13 9.23 -7.16
CA ILE A 13 -2.05 8.44 -6.57
C ILE A 13 -1.06 7.97 -7.63
N ILE A 14 -1.52 7.57 -8.82
CA ILE A 14 -0.64 7.22 -9.94
C ILE A 14 0.21 8.44 -10.36
N VAL A 15 -0.39 9.63 -10.48
CA VAL A 15 0.35 10.86 -10.83
C VAL A 15 1.39 11.18 -9.78
N VAL A 16 1.02 11.20 -8.49
CA VAL A 16 1.95 11.42 -7.38
C VAL A 16 3.04 10.36 -7.38
N PHE A 17 2.67 9.10 -7.59
CA PHE A 17 3.61 8.01 -7.69
C PHE A 17 4.62 8.31 -8.78
N ILE A 18 4.22 8.56 -10.03
CA ILE A 18 5.12 8.84 -11.16
C ILE A 18 6.08 10.00 -10.86
N LEU A 19 5.57 11.11 -10.29
CA LEU A 19 6.36 12.31 -10.00
C LEU A 19 7.44 12.12 -8.93
N VAL A 20 7.22 11.24 -7.95
CA VAL A 20 8.21 11.02 -6.90
C VAL A 20 9.38 10.19 -7.44
N PRO A 21 10.63 10.70 -7.34
CA PRO A 21 11.80 9.97 -7.79
C PRO A 21 12.05 8.78 -6.86
N LYS A 22 11.95 7.56 -7.41
CA LYS A 22 12.26 6.33 -6.69
C LYS A 22 13.69 5.90 -6.99
N ARG A 23 14.34 5.29 -6.00
CA ARG A 23 15.65 4.66 -6.16
C ARG A 23 15.58 3.20 -6.61
N LEU A 24 14.37 2.69 -6.81
CA LEU A 24 14.12 1.31 -7.21
C LEU A 24 14.05 1.23 -8.73
N THR A 25 14.65 0.18 -9.29
CA THR A 25 14.51 -0.17 -10.69
C THR A 25 13.08 -0.64 -11.00
N ILE A 26 12.69 -0.64 -12.27
CA ILE A 26 11.36 -1.09 -12.70
C ILE A 26 11.13 -2.54 -12.25
N THR A 27 12.12 -3.42 -12.41
CA THR A 27 12.03 -4.82 -12.00
C THR A 27 11.83 -4.97 -10.50
N GLU A 28 12.54 -4.21 -9.68
CA GLU A 28 12.36 -4.22 -8.21
C GLU A 28 10.97 -3.72 -7.81
N MET A 29 10.45 -2.68 -8.48
CA MET A 29 9.09 -2.18 -8.23
C MET A 29 8.02 -3.21 -8.60
N ILE A 30 8.16 -3.89 -9.73
CA ILE A 30 7.26 -4.98 -10.15
C ILE A 30 7.31 -6.13 -9.14
N PHE A 31 8.51 -6.51 -8.68
CA PHE A 31 8.68 -7.56 -7.68
C PHE A 31 8.00 -7.19 -6.35
N LEU A 32 8.21 -5.97 -5.86
CA LEU A 32 7.53 -5.48 -4.66
C LEU A 32 6.01 -5.44 -4.83
N TYR A 33 5.53 -5.03 -6.01
CA TYR A 33 4.10 -5.03 -6.32
C TYR A 33 3.50 -6.44 -6.20
N PHE A 34 4.18 -7.48 -6.70
CA PHE A 34 3.72 -8.86 -6.54
C PHE A 34 3.69 -9.32 -5.08
N ILE A 35 4.73 -9.00 -4.30
CA ILE A 35 4.75 -9.32 -2.86
C ILE A 35 3.56 -8.66 -2.15
N ILE A 36 3.32 -7.38 -2.42
CA ILE A 36 2.19 -6.65 -1.84
C ILE A 36 0.86 -7.27 -2.28
N GLY A 37 0.73 -7.61 -3.57
CA GLY A 37 -0.46 -8.25 -4.11
C GLY A 37 -0.78 -9.56 -3.40
N ILE A 38 0.22 -10.44 -3.23
CA ILE A 38 0.06 -11.70 -2.50
C ILE A 38 -0.33 -11.42 -1.04
N GLN A 39 0.40 -10.54 -0.35
CA GLN A 39 0.12 -10.23 1.07
C GLN A 39 -1.27 -9.65 1.28
N THR A 40 -1.67 -8.69 0.45
CA THR A 40 -2.99 -8.04 0.54
C THR A 40 -4.12 -9.02 0.23
N VAL A 41 -4.01 -9.79 -0.86
CA VAL A 41 -5.03 -10.81 -1.20
C VAL A 41 -5.14 -11.85 -0.10
N THR A 42 -4.03 -12.40 0.39
CA THR A 42 -4.04 -13.41 1.47
C THR A 42 -4.67 -12.84 2.74
N LEU A 43 -4.28 -11.63 3.14
CA LEU A 43 -4.78 -11.02 4.36
C LEU A 43 -6.28 -10.69 4.27
N PHE A 44 -6.73 -10.08 3.16
CA PHE A 44 -8.14 -9.77 2.99
C PHE A 44 -8.98 -11.04 2.86
N THR A 45 -8.48 -12.09 2.22
CA THR A 45 -9.17 -13.39 2.16
C THR A 45 -9.31 -14.00 3.55
N LEU A 46 -8.27 -13.93 4.38
CA LEU A 46 -8.30 -14.44 5.75
C LEU A 46 -9.27 -13.63 6.63
N LEU A 47 -9.30 -12.31 6.47
CA LEU A 47 -10.22 -11.43 7.21
C LEU A 47 -11.69 -11.59 6.79
N ASP A 48 -11.95 -11.86 5.51
CA ASP A 48 -13.29 -12.03 4.95
C ASP A 48 -13.81 -13.46 5.16
N VAL A 49 -13.10 -14.46 4.64
CA VAL A 49 -13.55 -15.86 4.60
C VAL A 49 -13.32 -16.58 5.92
N SER A 50 -12.14 -16.45 6.51
CA SER A 50 -11.77 -17.25 7.70
C SER A 50 -12.26 -16.62 9.00
N LEU A 51 -12.12 -15.30 9.14
CA LEU A 51 -12.45 -14.60 10.38
C LEU A 51 -13.81 -13.90 10.36
N GLN A 52 -14.37 -13.61 9.17
CA GLN A 52 -15.58 -12.79 9.01
C GLN A 52 -15.54 -11.44 9.75
N TRP A 53 -14.33 -10.90 9.97
CA TRP A 53 -14.14 -9.62 10.66
C TRP A 53 -14.41 -8.44 9.74
N VAL A 54 -14.22 -8.66 8.44
CA VAL A 54 -14.26 -7.66 7.37
C VAL A 54 -15.02 -8.23 6.16
N PRO A 55 -16.32 -8.58 6.29
CA PRO A 55 -17.09 -9.10 5.18
C PRO A 55 -17.14 -8.10 4.03
N VAL A 56 -16.81 -8.59 2.82
CA VAL A 56 -16.85 -7.80 1.59
C VAL A 56 -18.28 -7.75 1.05
N THR A 57 -18.71 -6.56 0.60
CA THR A 57 -20.01 -6.41 -0.06
C THR A 57 -20.08 -7.22 -1.36
N ARG A 58 -21.26 -7.79 -1.63
CA ARG A 58 -21.55 -8.53 -2.86
C ARG A 58 -22.07 -7.65 -4.00
N ASP A 59 -22.23 -6.35 -3.75
CA ASP A 59 -22.59 -5.39 -4.79
C ASP A 59 -21.47 -5.27 -5.81
N VAL A 60 -21.77 -5.51 -7.09
CA VAL A 60 -20.79 -5.51 -8.18
C VAL A 60 -20.03 -4.18 -8.25
N GLU A 61 -20.74 -3.06 -8.10
CA GLU A 61 -20.13 -1.73 -8.17
C GLU A 61 -19.13 -1.48 -7.03
N LYS A 62 -19.52 -1.81 -5.80
CA LYS A 62 -18.67 -1.62 -4.62
C LYS A 62 -17.50 -2.62 -4.61
N SER A 63 -17.72 -3.85 -5.10
CA SER A 63 -16.67 -4.85 -5.27
C SER A 63 -15.59 -4.40 -6.28
N LEU A 64 -15.99 -3.83 -7.41
CA LEU A 64 -15.04 -3.24 -8.37
C LEU A 64 -14.26 -2.06 -7.77
N ALA A 65 -14.94 -1.17 -7.04
CA ALA A 65 -14.26 -0.06 -6.35
C ALA A 65 -13.24 -0.56 -5.31
N LEU A 66 -13.60 -1.61 -4.57
CA LEU A 66 -12.71 -2.27 -3.61
C LEU A 66 -11.48 -2.89 -4.30
N HIS A 67 -11.65 -3.48 -5.47
CA HIS A 67 -10.52 -3.99 -6.26
C HIS A 67 -9.58 -2.88 -6.71
N ILE A 68 -10.10 -1.71 -7.12
CA ILE A 68 -9.27 -0.54 -7.43
C ILE A 68 -8.44 -0.14 -6.21
N CYS A 69 -9.04 -0.12 -5.02
CA CYS A 69 -8.30 0.19 -3.78
C CYS A 69 -7.19 -0.82 -3.51
N ARG A 70 -7.54 -2.11 -3.53
CA ARG A 70 -6.64 -3.21 -3.14
C ARG A 70 -5.49 -3.44 -4.12
N PHE A 71 -5.72 -3.24 -5.41
CA PHE A 71 -4.71 -3.52 -6.44
C PHE A 71 -3.98 -2.29 -6.96
N ILE A 72 -4.54 -1.09 -6.83
CA ILE A 72 -3.91 0.12 -7.37
C ILE A 72 -3.48 1.05 -6.23
N ILE A 73 -4.43 1.50 -5.40
CA ILE A 73 -4.18 2.51 -4.37
C ILE A 73 -3.19 2.00 -3.32
N ILE A 74 -3.51 0.90 -2.65
CA ILE A 74 -2.71 0.36 -1.54
C ILE A 74 -1.30 -0.03 -2.02
N PRO A 75 -1.11 -0.80 -3.11
CA PRO A 75 0.22 -1.20 -3.52
C PRO A 75 1.11 -0.03 -3.94
N LEU A 76 0.56 0.96 -4.65
CA LEU A 76 1.34 2.14 -5.05
C LEU A 76 1.76 2.97 -3.84
N LEU A 77 0.88 3.18 -2.87
CA LEU A 77 1.21 3.88 -1.63
C LEU A 77 2.28 3.13 -0.82
N LEU A 78 2.18 1.81 -0.71
CA LEU A 78 3.17 1.00 0.01
C LEU A 78 4.56 1.03 -0.66
N ILE A 79 4.61 0.93 -1.99
CA ILE A 79 5.88 1.06 -2.76
C ILE A 79 6.44 2.47 -2.58
N LEU A 80 5.59 3.50 -2.62
CA LEU A 80 5.99 4.88 -2.42
C LEU A 80 6.60 5.08 -1.02
N ALA A 81 5.95 4.55 0.02
CA ALA A 81 6.46 4.61 1.39
C ALA A 81 7.82 3.92 1.51
N ALA A 82 7.97 2.70 0.98
CA ALA A 82 9.23 1.98 1.00
C ALA A 82 10.35 2.72 0.23
N GLY A 83 10.02 3.30 -0.92
CA GLY A 83 10.95 4.10 -1.73
C GLY A 83 11.43 5.36 -1.01
N ILE A 84 10.52 6.12 -0.41
CA ILE A 84 10.84 7.35 0.32
C ILE A 84 11.62 7.03 1.60
N LEU A 85 11.24 5.97 2.31
CA LEU A 85 11.99 5.46 3.46
C LEU A 85 13.37 4.92 3.09
N ASN A 86 13.73 4.75 1.83
CA ASN A 86 15.09 4.39 1.43
C ASN A 86 15.82 5.49 0.64
N SER A 87 15.17 6.64 0.52
CA SER A 87 15.70 7.85 -0.10
C SER A 87 16.75 8.54 0.79
N PRO A 88 17.72 9.27 0.23
CA PRO A 88 18.74 9.99 1.01
C PRO A 88 18.21 11.28 1.64
N LEU A 89 16.89 11.48 1.69
CA LEU A 89 16.27 12.64 2.33
C LEU A 89 16.67 12.73 3.80
N ARG A 90 16.65 13.96 4.33
CA ARG A 90 16.85 14.22 5.76
C ARG A 90 15.91 13.35 6.59
N PHE A 91 16.42 12.78 7.69
CA PHE A 91 15.71 11.83 8.54
C PHE A 91 14.30 12.30 8.94
N LYS A 92 14.15 13.58 9.34
CA LYS A 92 12.86 14.18 9.71
C LYS A 92 11.83 14.15 8.56
N TRP A 93 12.26 14.54 7.36
CA TRP A 93 11.38 14.57 6.17
C TRP A 93 11.00 13.17 5.71
N ARG A 94 11.94 12.24 5.77
CA ARG A 94 11.73 10.84 5.41
C ARG A 94 10.63 10.20 6.28
N TRP A 95 10.70 10.39 7.60
CA TRP A 95 9.67 9.88 8.50
C TRP A 95 8.37 10.65 8.38
N GLY A 96 8.42 11.98 8.21
CA GLY A 96 7.22 12.80 8.02
C GLY A 96 6.39 12.35 6.81
N ILE A 97 7.03 12.11 5.66
CA ILE A 97 6.33 11.63 4.47
C ILE A 97 5.86 10.19 4.64
N GLY A 98 6.67 9.32 5.27
CA GLY A 98 6.25 7.94 5.58
C GLY A 98 4.99 7.88 6.46
N VAL A 99 4.93 8.70 7.50
CA VAL A 99 3.75 8.85 8.36
C VAL A 99 2.58 9.44 7.58
N SER A 100 2.82 10.42 6.70
CA SER A 100 1.77 10.96 5.83
C SER A 100 1.15 9.90 4.92
N ILE A 101 1.96 8.98 4.37
CA ILE A 101 1.45 7.88 3.53
C ILE A 101 0.66 6.88 4.37
N LEU A 102 1.12 6.58 5.58
CA LEU A 102 0.37 5.75 6.53
C LEU A 102 -1.00 6.37 6.84
N MET A 103 -1.06 7.68 7.06
CA MET A 103 -2.32 8.40 7.27
C MET A 103 -3.23 8.33 6.04
N LEU A 104 -2.68 8.44 4.83
CA LEU A 104 -3.46 8.27 3.59
C LEU A 104 -4.08 6.87 3.47
N LEU A 105 -3.33 5.81 3.84
CA LEU A 105 -3.87 4.44 3.88
C LEU A 105 -5.01 4.30 4.90
N LEU A 106 -4.92 4.95 6.05
CA LEU A 106 -6.00 4.95 7.05
C LEU A 106 -7.24 5.73 6.59
N VAL A 107 -7.03 6.82 5.83
CA VAL A 107 -8.13 7.56 5.20
C VAL A 107 -8.82 6.72 4.13
N ASP A 108 -8.07 5.93 3.36
CA ASP A 108 -8.61 4.98 2.38
C ASP A 108 -9.50 3.91 3.05
N ASP A 109 -9.04 3.31 4.15
CA ASP A 109 -9.83 2.40 4.99
C ASP A 109 -11.10 3.07 5.55
N TRP A 110 -10.99 4.33 5.97
CA TRP A 110 -12.13 5.11 6.45
C TRP A 110 -13.15 5.37 5.34
N LEU A 111 -12.71 5.71 4.13
CA LEU A 111 -13.58 5.88 2.95
C LEU A 111 -14.28 4.58 2.58
N MET A 112 -13.55 3.46 2.53
CA MET A 112 -14.13 2.14 2.25
C MET A 112 -15.22 1.76 3.26
N ARG A 113 -15.02 2.09 4.54
CA ARG A 113 -16.04 1.91 5.58
C ARG A 113 -17.22 2.85 5.39
N HIS A 114 -16.95 4.13 5.10
CA HIS A 114 -18.00 5.15 4.94
C HIS A 114 -18.95 4.82 3.78
N PHE A 115 -18.40 4.24 2.70
CA PHE A 115 -19.19 3.77 1.55
C PHE A 115 -19.75 2.35 1.72
N GLU A 116 -19.64 1.77 2.91
CA GLU A 116 -20.14 0.42 3.24
C GLU A 116 -19.61 -0.66 2.27
N MET A 117 -18.39 -0.49 1.77
CA MET A 117 -17.71 -1.53 0.98
C MET A 117 -17.19 -2.64 1.89
N ILE A 118 -16.90 -2.27 3.13
CA ILE A 118 -16.38 -3.11 4.19
C ILE A 118 -17.21 -2.84 5.45
N ILE A 119 -17.68 -3.91 6.10
CA ILE A 119 -18.28 -3.82 7.43
C ILE A 119 -17.25 -4.31 8.45
N PHE A 120 -16.83 -3.45 9.38
CA PHE A 120 -15.95 -3.87 10.46
C PHE A 120 -16.78 -4.40 11.64
N ARG A 121 -16.72 -5.72 11.88
CA ARG A 121 -17.37 -6.33 13.06
C ARG A 121 -16.47 -6.29 14.30
N HIS A 122 -15.21 -6.69 14.17
CA HIS A 122 -14.24 -6.76 15.26
C HIS A 122 -12.92 -6.04 14.95
N TRP A 123 -12.87 -5.35 13.81
CA TRP A 123 -11.66 -4.69 13.32
C TRP A 123 -11.65 -3.21 13.69
N ASN A 124 -10.54 -2.76 14.28
CA ASN A 124 -10.34 -1.39 14.73
C ASN A 124 -9.25 -0.70 13.90
N TYR A 125 -9.29 0.63 13.82
CA TYR A 125 -8.26 1.43 13.15
C TYR A 125 -6.85 1.17 13.69
N LEU A 126 -6.72 0.75 14.95
CA LEU A 126 -5.43 0.37 15.52
C LEU A 126 -4.85 -0.89 14.84
N TYR A 127 -5.67 -1.89 14.53
CA TYR A 127 -5.22 -3.07 13.82
C TYR A 127 -4.83 -2.75 12.38
N ALA A 128 -5.58 -1.86 11.70
CA ALA A 128 -5.20 -1.35 10.39
C ALA A 128 -3.86 -0.61 10.43
N LEU A 129 -3.66 0.26 11.42
CA LEU A 129 -2.41 1.00 11.61
C LEU A 129 -1.22 0.06 11.81
N ILE A 130 -1.38 -0.94 12.69
CA ILE A 130 -0.32 -1.93 12.94
C ILE A 130 -0.02 -2.73 11.67
N MET A 131 -1.05 -3.19 10.95
CA MET A 131 -0.87 -3.94 9.71
C MET A 131 -0.09 -3.13 8.66
N TYR A 132 -0.53 -1.91 8.36
CA TYR A 132 0.14 -1.07 7.37
C TYR A 132 1.55 -0.69 7.81
N ALA A 133 1.78 -0.44 9.11
CA ALA A 133 3.12 -0.20 9.64
C ALA A 133 4.04 -1.42 9.44
N VAL A 134 3.54 -2.63 9.68
CA VAL A 134 4.27 -3.89 9.45
C VAL A 134 4.57 -4.07 7.96
N PHE A 135 3.59 -3.82 7.08
CA PHE A 135 3.79 -3.91 5.63
C PHE A 135 4.83 -2.92 5.13
N ILE A 136 4.72 -1.63 5.51
CA ILE A 136 5.72 -0.62 5.17
C ILE A 136 7.10 -1.01 5.71
N GLY A 137 7.17 -1.49 6.95
CA GLY A 137 8.42 -1.95 7.57
C GLY A 137 9.07 -3.09 6.78
N ALA A 138 8.32 -4.15 6.50
CA ALA A 138 8.77 -5.32 5.75
C ALA A 138 9.24 -4.94 4.34
N LEU A 139 8.45 -4.15 3.61
CA LEU A 139 8.80 -3.70 2.25
C LEU A 139 10.01 -2.78 2.25
N THR A 140 10.15 -1.93 3.28
CA THR A 140 11.34 -1.09 3.45
C THR A 140 12.59 -1.94 3.65
N LEU A 141 12.51 -3.04 4.43
CA LEU A 141 13.63 -3.95 4.63
C LEU A 141 14.00 -4.70 3.33
N ILE A 142 13.00 -5.22 2.62
CA ILE A 142 13.20 -5.92 1.34
C ILE A 142 13.82 -4.97 0.31
N SER A 143 13.28 -3.76 0.16
CA SER A 143 13.83 -2.76 -0.76
C SER A 143 15.24 -2.29 -0.35
N ARG A 144 15.56 -2.21 0.95
CA ARG A 144 16.95 -1.97 1.39
C ARG A 144 17.89 -3.07 0.97
N TRP A 145 17.45 -4.33 1.07
CA TRP A 145 18.24 -5.48 0.68
C TRP A 145 18.58 -5.42 -0.82
N PHE A 146 17.59 -5.13 -1.67
CA PHE A 146 17.82 -4.89 -3.10
C PHE A 146 18.81 -3.76 -3.38
N ILE A 147 18.61 -2.59 -2.76
CA ILE A 147 19.50 -1.43 -2.95
C ILE A 147 20.94 -1.74 -2.51
N ARG A 148 21.12 -2.54 -1.45
CA ARG A 148 22.45 -2.96 -0.97
C ARG A 148 23.12 -3.94 -1.93
N LEU A 149 22.38 -4.90 -2.48
CA LEU A 149 22.90 -5.84 -3.47
C LEU A 149 23.35 -5.13 -4.75
N GLY A 150 22.51 -4.23 -5.28
CA GLY A 150 22.84 -3.47 -6.49
C GLY A 150 24.06 -2.55 -6.33
N ARG A 151 24.33 -2.06 -5.12
CA ARG A 151 25.54 -1.25 -4.81
C ARG A 151 26.76 -2.09 -4.41
N GLY A 152 26.57 -3.33 -3.98
CA GLY A 152 27.65 -4.25 -3.62
C GLY A 152 28.33 -4.87 -4.85
N GLY A 153 27.59 -5.10 -5.94
CA GLY A 153 28.13 -5.70 -7.16
C GLY A 153 29.05 -4.79 -8.00
N LEU A 154 28.95 -3.46 -7.86
CA LEU A 154 29.73 -2.48 -8.63
C LEU A 154 31.08 -2.09 -7.98
N LYS A 155 31.50 -2.75 -6.90
CA LYS A 155 32.81 -2.53 -6.25
C LYS A 155 33.85 -3.60 -6.60
N GLN A 156 33.59 -4.49 -7.55
CA GLN A 156 34.50 -5.56 -7.94
C GLN A 156 34.84 -5.62 -9.44
N THR A 157 34.69 -4.52 -10.17
CA THR A 157 35.25 -4.39 -11.53
C THR A 157 36.20 -3.22 -11.61
#